data_AF-A0A7X9XCP6-F1
#
_entry.id   AF-A0A7X9XCP6-F1
#
_cell.length_a   1.000
_cell.length_b   1.000
_cell.length_c   1.000
_cell.angle_alpha   90.00
_cell.angle_beta   90.00
_cell.angle_gamma   90.00
#
_symmetry.space_group_name_H-M   'P 1'
#
loop_
_entity.id
_entity.type
_entity.pdbx_description
1 polymer ?
#
loop_
_entity_poly.entity_id
_entity_poly.type
_entity_poly.pdbx_seq_one_letter_code
_entity_poly.pdbx_strand_id
1 'polypeptide(L)'
;MKIFRVLYVLLVFITFNSWSQTIKDSVIFDTDGLKYKVFNQDSEQFDYFDIEGKKRVLSKIENDSTKEAQLLIMSKLVGRDLKIPSRYVREVSADDFHNTFIFEMTFLVEKNGEVSNLRLIGEIPEGFEPKDFFPRKFELPTFQPILNDNGDSVIVERKTEIWVTCPCAKKENE
;
A
#
# COMPACT_ATOMS: atom_id res chain seq x y z
N MET A 1 45.18 11.98 -1.32
CA MET A 1 44.16 11.15 -2.01
C MET A 1 43.42 10.22 -1.04
N LYS A 2 42.62 10.75 -0.10
CA LYS A 2 41.73 9.93 0.77
C LYS A 2 40.28 10.38 0.74
N ILE A 3 40.03 11.65 0.40
CA ILE A 3 38.69 12.25 0.34
C ILE A 3 37.86 11.72 -0.84
N PHE A 4 38.49 11.42 -1.98
CA PHE A 4 37.79 10.92 -3.17
C PHE A 4 37.18 9.51 -3.00
N ARG A 5 37.74 8.65 -2.14
CA ARG A 5 37.19 7.31 -1.89
C ARG A 5 35.95 7.34 -0.98
N VAL A 6 35.86 8.31 -0.07
CA VAL A 6 34.71 8.45 0.83
C VAL A 6 33.50 8.99 0.08
N LEU A 7 33.69 9.93 -0.86
CA LEU A 7 32.59 10.45 -1.69
C LEU A 7 31.98 9.38 -2.61
N TYR A 8 32.81 8.48 -3.15
CA TYR A 8 32.32 7.44 -4.07
C TYR A 8 31.46 6.38 -3.36
N VAL A 9 31.82 6.00 -2.13
CA VAL A 9 31.04 5.04 -1.33
C VAL A 9 29.70 5.65 -0.87
N LEU A 10 29.68 6.93 -0.53
CA LEU A 10 28.45 7.65 -0.19
C LEU A 10 27.49 7.76 -1.38
N LEU A 11 28.01 8.03 -2.59
CA LEU A 11 27.18 8.12 -3.80
C LEU A 11 26.57 6.77 -4.20
N VAL A 12 27.31 5.66 -4.02
CA VAL A 12 26.79 4.30 -4.27
C VAL A 12 25.77 3.87 -3.21
N PHE A 13 25.91 4.29 -1.95
CA PHE A 13 24.91 4.01 -0.91
C PHE A 13 23.60 4.78 -1.09
N ILE A 14 23.65 6.00 -1.63
CA ILE A 14 22.46 6.81 -1.89
C ILE A 14 21.68 6.25 -3.08
N THR A 15 22.34 5.74 -4.12
CA THR A 15 21.65 5.11 -5.25
C THR A 15 21.03 3.75 -4.88
N PHE A 16 21.66 2.98 -3.99
CA PHE A 16 21.07 1.71 -3.51
C PHE A 16 19.88 1.90 -2.56
N ASN A 17 19.90 2.94 -1.70
CA ASN A 17 18.75 3.24 -0.82
C ASN A 17 17.56 3.86 -1.56
N SER A 18 17.74 4.32 -2.79
CA SER A 18 16.66 4.82 -3.64
C SER A 18 15.95 3.71 -4.42
N TRP A 19 16.40 2.46 -4.27
CA TRP A 19 16.01 1.31 -5.09
C TRP A 19 15.22 0.24 -4.33
N SER A 20 14.50 0.60 -3.26
CA SER A 20 13.51 -0.28 -2.62
C SER A 20 12.07 -0.04 -3.13
N GLN A 21 11.91 0.77 -4.18
CA GLN A 21 10.69 0.82 -4.97
C GLN A 21 11.03 0.33 -6.38
N THR A 22 10.87 -0.97 -6.59
CA THR A 22 10.85 -1.52 -7.94
C THR A 22 9.69 -0.88 -8.70
N ILE A 23 9.89 -0.61 -9.99
CA ILE A 23 8.98 0.09 -10.91
C ILE A 23 7.55 -0.52 -11.03
N LYS A 24 7.24 -1.60 -10.30
CA LYS A 24 5.89 -2.16 -10.09
C LYS A 24 5.14 -1.61 -8.86
N ASP A 25 5.76 -0.71 -8.09
CA ASP A 25 5.28 -0.37 -6.76
C ASP A 25 4.13 0.65 -6.75
N SER A 26 2.94 0.09 -6.57
CA SER A 26 1.99 0.39 -5.50
C SER A 26 1.97 1.79 -4.90
N VAL A 27 0.79 2.39 -4.86
CA VAL A 27 0.50 3.56 -4.05
C VAL A 27 0.67 3.21 -2.57
N ILE A 28 1.70 3.75 -1.93
CA ILE A 28 1.89 3.64 -0.48
C ILE A 28 1.22 4.87 0.15
N PHE A 29 0.08 4.67 0.82
CA PHE A 29 -0.56 5.70 1.64
C PHE A 29 -0.10 5.56 3.08
N ASP A 30 1.06 6.15 3.37
CA ASP A 30 1.55 6.24 4.73
C ASP A 30 0.78 7.36 5.46
N THR A 31 -0.23 6.96 6.25
CA THR A 31 -1.07 7.89 7.01
C THR A 31 -0.41 8.41 8.28
N ASP A 32 0.62 7.71 8.79
CA ASP A 32 1.16 7.94 10.13
C ASP A 32 2.69 8.04 10.18
N GLY A 33 3.35 8.14 9.01
CA GLY A 33 4.80 8.26 8.90
C GLY A 33 5.57 6.95 9.12
N LEU A 34 4.90 5.79 9.08
CA LEU A 34 5.54 4.49 9.22
C LEU A 34 6.55 4.24 8.10
N LYS A 35 7.82 4.40 8.46
CA LYS A 35 8.99 4.16 7.62
C LYS A 35 9.10 2.68 7.23
N TYR A 36 8.45 2.34 6.13
CA TYR A 36 8.84 1.27 5.21
C TYR A 36 8.49 -0.18 5.61
N LYS A 37 8.02 -0.89 4.57
CA LYS A 37 8.06 -2.35 4.44
C LYS A 37 9.35 -2.68 3.69
N VAL A 38 10.32 -3.29 4.36
CA VAL A 38 11.64 -3.63 3.77
C VAL A 38 11.66 -5.12 3.45
N PHE A 39 11.97 -5.48 2.21
CA PHE A 39 12.20 -6.88 1.87
C PHE A 39 13.51 -7.35 2.47
N ASN A 40 13.44 -8.33 3.36
CA ASN A 40 14.58 -8.96 3.99
C ASN A 40 14.98 -10.20 3.17
N GLN A 41 16.09 -10.10 2.44
CA GLN A 41 16.58 -11.16 1.56
C GLN A 41 16.94 -12.45 2.32
N ASP A 42 17.32 -12.37 3.60
CA ASP A 42 17.75 -13.53 4.38
C ASP A 42 16.58 -14.38 4.89
N SER A 43 15.40 -13.77 5.05
CA SER A 43 14.20 -14.43 5.57
C SER A 43 13.07 -14.56 4.56
N GLU A 44 13.27 -14.04 3.34
CA GLU A 44 12.25 -13.89 2.29
C GLU A 44 10.94 -13.27 2.80
N GLN A 45 11.05 -12.42 3.81
CA GLN A 45 9.92 -11.77 4.47
C GLN A 45 10.04 -10.27 4.40
N PHE A 46 8.91 -9.61 4.59
CA PHE A 46 8.86 -8.17 4.69
C PHE A 46 8.88 -7.74 6.15
N ASP A 47 9.88 -6.96 6.51
CA ASP A 47 10.01 -6.35 7.82
C ASP A 47 9.34 -4.96 7.82
N TYR A 48 8.60 -4.67 8.89
CA TYR A 48 7.92 -3.40 9.08
C TYR A 48 8.67 -2.58 10.13
N PHE A 49 8.85 -1.28 9.92
CA PHE A 49 9.51 -0.39 10.88
C PHE A 49 8.66 0.84 11.17
N ASP A 50 8.80 1.38 12.38
CA ASP A 50 8.18 2.66 12.74
C ASP A 50 9.02 3.87 12.35
N ILE A 51 8.51 5.09 12.62
CA ILE A 51 9.18 6.37 12.36
C ILE A 51 10.60 6.45 12.97
N GLU A 52 10.82 5.74 14.07
CA GLU A 52 12.08 5.68 14.83
C GLU A 52 13.02 4.59 14.30
N GLY A 53 12.58 3.79 13.33
CA GLY A 53 13.34 2.69 12.75
C GLY A 53 13.30 1.41 13.59
N LYS A 54 12.36 1.28 14.53
CA LYS A 54 12.19 0.07 15.34
C LYS A 54 11.34 -0.95 14.58
N LYS A 55 11.84 -2.18 14.52
CA LYS A 55 11.16 -3.31 13.88
C LYS A 55 9.84 -3.61 14.60
N ARG A 56 8.75 -3.66 13.83
CA ARG A 56 7.45 -4.15 14.27
C ARG A 56 7.36 -5.64 14.04
N VAL A 57 6.86 -6.36 15.04
CA VAL A 57 6.65 -7.80 14.98
C VAL A 57 5.18 -8.03 14.67
N LEU A 58 4.90 -8.56 13.48
CA LEU A 58 3.57 -8.98 13.09
C LEU A 58 3.28 -10.37 13.64
N SER A 59 2.10 -10.53 14.21
CA SER A 59 1.59 -11.82 14.64
C SER A 59 0.77 -12.47 13.52
N LYS A 60 0.98 -13.77 13.32
CA LYS A 60 0.09 -14.60 12.51
C LYS A 60 -0.97 -15.19 13.44
N ILE A 61 -2.22 -14.85 13.20
CA ILE A 61 -3.37 -15.41 13.92
C ILE A 61 -4.16 -16.25 12.92
N GLU A 62 -4.27 -17.55 13.20
CA GLU A 62 -4.98 -18.49 12.32
C GLU A 62 -6.49 -18.30 12.41
N ASN A 63 -7.02 -18.08 13.63
CA ASN A 63 -8.45 -17.93 13.89
C ASN A 63 -8.79 -16.53 14.39
N ASP A 64 -8.88 -15.57 13.46
CA ASP A 64 -9.41 -14.24 13.77
C ASP A 64 -10.86 -14.09 13.26
N SER A 65 -11.81 -14.11 14.20
CA SER A 65 -13.24 -13.91 13.91
C SER A 65 -13.58 -12.51 13.38
N THR A 66 -12.70 -11.52 13.57
CA THR A 66 -12.93 -10.14 13.16
C THR A 66 -12.39 -9.82 11.76
N LYS A 67 -11.56 -10.70 11.20
CA LYS A 67 -10.86 -10.50 9.92
C LYS A 67 -11.80 -10.08 8.79
N GLU A 68 -12.84 -10.86 8.53
CA GLU A 68 -13.74 -10.61 7.39
C GLU A 68 -14.51 -9.28 7.54
N ALA A 69 -14.91 -8.94 8.76
CA ALA A 69 -15.59 -7.68 9.03
C ALA A 69 -14.65 -6.47 8.79
N GLN A 70 -13.40 -6.56 9.27
CA GLN A 70 -12.38 -5.52 9.06
C GLN A 70 -12.09 -5.32 7.56
N LEU A 71 -11.88 -6.42 6.82
CA LEU A 71 -11.64 -6.37 5.37
C LEU A 71 -12.82 -5.72 4.64
N LEU A 72 -14.06 -6.10 4.97
CA LEU A 72 -15.25 -5.53 4.35
C LEU A 72 -15.39 -4.02 4.61
N ILE A 73 -15.15 -3.58 5.86
CA ILE A 73 -15.21 -2.16 6.23
C ILE A 73 -14.16 -1.37 5.47
N MET A 74 -12.91 -1.85 5.46
CA MET A 74 -11.81 -1.18 4.77
C MET A 74 -12.03 -1.12 3.27
N SER A 75 -12.45 -2.21 2.63
CA SER A 75 -12.74 -2.22 1.19
C SER A 75 -13.85 -1.25 0.81
N LYS A 76 -14.89 -1.12 1.65
CA LYS A 76 -15.95 -0.13 1.41
C LYS A 76 -15.47 1.31 1.58
N LEU A 77 -14.70 1.59 2.62
CA LEU A 77 -14.19 2.94 2.88
C LEU A 77 -13.24 3.36 1.74
N VAL A 78 -12.24 2.53 1.44
CA VAL A 78 -11.24 2.82 0.41
C VAL A 78 -11.87 2.84 -0.99
N GLY A 79 -12.76 1.90 -1.28
CA GLY A 79 -13.49 1.82 -2.55
C GLY A 79 -14.39 3.02 -2.84
N ARG A 80 -14.95 3.67 -1.81
CA ARG A 80 -15.77 4.89 -1.97
C ARG A 80 -14.94 6.08 -2.43
N ASP A 81 -13.69 6.14 -1.99
CA ASP A 81 -12.80 7.27 -2.21
C ASP A 81 -11.91 7.09 -3.46
N LEU A 82 -11.78 5.85 -3.93
CA LEU A 82 -11.19 5.48 -5.21
C LEU A 82 -11.94 6.07 -6.41
N LYS A 83 -11.22 6.76 -7.29
CA LYS A 83 -11.79 7.37 -8.50
C LYS A 83 -10.89 7.16 -9.70
N ILE A 84 -11.48 6.81 -10.84
CA ILE A 84 -10.75 6.76 -12.11
C ILE A 84 -10.66 8.19 -12.66
N PRO A 85 -9.44 8.72 -12.91
CA PRO A 85 -9.26 10.09 -13.37
C PRO A 85 -10.02 10.35 -14.67
N SER A 86 -10.73 11.48 -14.77
CA SER A 86 -11.43 11.84 -16.02
C SER A 86 -10.49 12.01 -17.22
N ARG A 87 -9.20 12.31 -16.97
CA ARG A 87 -8.19 12.36 -18.03
C ARG A 87 -7.86 10.96 -18.58
N TYR A 88 -7.92 9.91 -17.77
CA TYR A 88 -7.74 8.52 -18.20
C TYR A 88 -8.75 8.14 -19.28
N VAL A 89 -10.03 8.42 -19.01
CA VAL A 89 -11.13 8.12 -19.94
C VAL A 89 -10.97 8.89 -21.26
N ARG A 90 -10.49 10.15 -21.20
CA ARG A 90 -10.37 11.02 -22.37
C ARG A 90 -9.16 10.70 -23.24
N GLU A 91 -8.00 10.46 -22.62
CA GLU A 91 -6.70 10.52 -23.30
C GLU A 91 -6.16 9.14 -23.71
N VAL A 92 -6.45 8.06 -22.98
CA VAL A 92 -5.86 6.73 -23.25
C VAL A 92 -6.53 6.06 -24.44
N SER A 93 -5.81 5.48 -25.40
CA SER A 93 -6.38 4.88 -26.62
C SER A 93 -7.46 3.82 -26.32
N ALA A 94 -8.31 3.49 -27.30
CA ALA A 94 -9.31 2.43 -27.12
C ALA A 94 -8.65 1.06 -26.82
N ASP A 95 -7.52 0.79 -27.46
CA ASP A 95 -6.76 -0.46 -27.31
C ASP A 95 -6.13 -0.62 -25.92
N ASP A 96 -5.77 0.51 -25.29
CA ASP A 96 -5.14 0.55 -23.95
C ASP A 96 -6.16 0.86 -22.82
N PHE A 97 -7.45 0.90 -23.16
CA PHE A 97 -8.51 1.27 -22.21
C PHE A 97 -8.96 0.07 -21.38
N HIS A 98 -8.69 0.14 -20.08
CA HIS A 98 -9.18 -0.78 -19.07
C HIS A 98 -10.37 -0.17 -18.33
N ASN A 99 -11.49 -0.90 -18.30
CA ASN A 99 -12.67 -0.50 -17.55
C ASN A 99 -12.61 -0.93 -16.07
N THR A 100 -11.65 -1.78 -15.72
CA THR A 100 -11.52 -2.38 -14.39
C THR A 100 -10.06 -2.31 -13.94
N PHE A 101 -9.86 -1.83 -12.72
CA PHE A 101 -8.56 -1.77 -12.05
C PHE A 101 -8.64 -2.61 -10.79
N ILE A 102 -7.61 -3.42 -10.57
CA ILE A 102 -7.51 -4.30 -9.40
C ILE A 102 -6.32 -3.82 -8.57
N PHE A 103 -6.59 -3.52 -7.30
CA PHE A 103 -5.57 -3.14 -6.33
C PHE A 103 -5.59 -4.11 -5.16
N GLU A 104 -4.45 -4.67 -4.82
CA GLU A 104 -4.24 -5.34 -3.55
C GLU A 104 -4.11 -4.28 -2.44
N MET A 105 -5.10 -4.24 -1.56
CA MET A 105 -5.07 -3.43 -0.36
C MET A 105 -4.40 -4.22 0.77
N THR A 106 -3.40 -3.61 1.41
CA THR A 106 -2.84 -4.09 2.68
C THR A 106 -2.89 -2.99 3.74
N PHE A 107 -3.14 -3.34 4.99
CA PHE A 107 -3.11 -2.42 6.13
C PHE A 107 -2.74 -3.17 7.41
N LEU A 108 -2.27 -2.44 8.42
CA LEU A 108 -2.00 -2.97 9.74
C LEU A 108 -3.14 -2.61 10.70
N VAL A 109 -3.52 -3.57 11.56
CA VAL A 109 -4.31 -3.28 12.76
C VAL A 109 -3.35 -3.31 13.94
N GLU A 110 -3.20 -2.15 14.58
CA GLU A 110 -2.26 -1.93 15.67
C GLU A 110 -2.78 -2.50 17.00
N LYS A 111 -1.90 -2.55 18.01
CA LYS A 111 -2.25 -3.07 19.35
C LYS A 111 -3.38 -2.30 20.04
N ASN A 112 -3.56 -1.03 19.70
CA ASN A 112 -4.65 -0.17 20.18
C ASN A 112 -5.88 -0.21 19.27
N GLY A 113 -5.85 -1.00 18.19
CA GLY A 113 -6.90 -1.10 17.20
C GLY A 113 -6.85 -0.03 16.10
N GLU A 114 -5.93 0.92 16.16
CA GLU A 114 -5.74 1.89 15.07
C GLU A 114 -5.32 1.18 13.79
N VAL A 115 -5.83 1.67 12.66
CA VAL A 115 -5.39 1.21 11.35
C VAL A 115 -4.26 2.09 10.88
N SER A 116 -3.17 1.47 10.44
CA SER A 116 -1.98 2.17 9.95
C SER A 116 -1.44 1.51 8.67
N ASN A 117 -0.52 2.21 7.98
CA ASN A 117 0.20 1.68 6.82
C ASN A 117 -0.72 1.09 5.73
N LEU A 118 -1.78 1.82 5.38
CA LEU A 118 -2.66 1.46 4.28
C LEU A 118 -1.90 1.56 2.94
N ARG A 119 -1.85 0.48 2.17
CA ARG A 119 -1.20 0.46 0.86
C ARG A 119 -2.11 -0.17 -0.17
N LEU A 120 -1.98 0.31 -1.40
CA LEU A 120 -2.74 -0.15 -2.55
C LEU A 120 -1.75 -0.49 -3.65
N ILE A 121 -1.63 -1.79 -3.91
CA ILE A 121 -0.66 -2.38 -4.82
C ILE A 121 -1.38 -2.82 -6.08
N GLY A 122 -1.13 -2.13 -7.18
CA GLY A 122 -1.74 -2.47 -8.46
C GLY A 122 -1.04 -1.77 -9.60
N GLU A 123 -1.33 -2.22 -10.80
CA GLU A 123 -0.83 -1.61 -12.02
C GLU A 123 -1.61 -0.33 -12.31
N ILE A 124 -0.86 0.75 -12.56
CA ILE A 124 -1.43 2.02 -13.00
C ILE A 124 -1.04 2.25 -14.47
N PRO A 125 -1.95 2.79 -15.29
CA PRO A 125 -1.65 3.12 -16.68
C PRO A 125 -0.48 4.11 -16.79
N GLU A 126 0.30 3.99 -17.87
CA GLU A 126 1.40 4.90 -18.15
C GLU A 126 0.91 6.37 -18.24
N GLY A 127 1.68 7.30 -17.69
CA GLY A 127 1.31 8.71 -17.61
C GLY A 127 0.32 9.06 -16.49
N PHE A 128 -0.01 8.09 -15.62
CA PHE A 128 -0.80 8.33 -14.42
C PHE A 128 0.01 8.17 -13.16
N GLU A 129 -0.29 9.00 -12.17
CA GLU A 129 0.29 8.87 -10.85
C GLU A 129 -0.70 8.20 -9.89
N PRO A 130 -0.18 7.48 -8.90
CA PRO A 130 -0.94 7.01 -7.74
C PRO A 130 -1.99 8.00 -7.21
N LYS A 131 -1.57 9.24 -6.94
CA LYS A 131 -2.43 10.29 -6.36
C LYS A 131 -3.60 10.73 -7.26
N ASP A 132 -3.58 10.35 -8.54
CA ASP A 132 -4.69 10.64 -9.45
C ASP A 132 -5.89 9.72 -9.17
N PHE A 133 -5.63 8.49 -8.71
CA PHE A 133 -6.67 7.50 -8.41
C PHE A 133 -7.23 7.62 -6.99
N PHE A 134 -6.49 8.30 -6.11
CA PHE A 134 -6.76 8.28 -4.67
C PHE A 134 -6.67 9.68 -4.04
N PRO A 135 -7.64 10.07 -3.18
CA PRO A 135 -7.58 11.35 -2.50
C PRO A 135 -6.43 11.40 -1.48
N ARG A 136 -5.81 12.58 -1.34
CA ARG A 136 -4.63 12.80 -0.47
C ARG A 136 -4.90 12.70 1.03
N LYS A 137 -6.16 12.69 1.46
CA LYS A 137 -6.55 12.65 2.87
C LYS A 137 -7.69 11.67 3.05
N PHE A 138 -7.50 10.70 3.93
CA PHE A 138 -8.45 9.64 4.22
C PHE A 138 -8.40 9.40 5.73
N GLU A 139 -9.57 9.42 6.38
CA GLU A 139 -9.68 9.11 7.80
C GLU A 139 -9.83 7.60 7.96
N LEU A 140 -8.85 6.97 8.61
CA LEU A 140 -8.85 5.54 8.87
C LEU A 140 -9.69 5.22 10.12
N PRO A 141 -10.41 4.09 10.13
CA PRO A 141 -11.16 3.67 11.31
C PRO A 141 -10.25 3.13 12.42
N THR A 142 -10.77 3.08 13.63
CA THR A 142 -10.20 2.29 14.73
C THR A 142 -11.06 1.04 14.93
N PHE A 143 -10.43 -0.13 14.93
CA PHE A 143 -11.06 -1.41 15.22
C PHE A 143 -10.85 -1.82 16.68
N GLN A 144 -11.46 -2.94 17.08
CA GLN A 144 -11.07 -3.58 18.33
C GLN A 144 -9.65 -4.17 18.21
N PRO A 145 -8.80 -4.04 19.24
CA PRO A 145 -7.53 -4.73 19.30
C PRO A 145 -7.68 -6.23 19.07
N ILE A 146 -6.74 -6.81 18.36
CA ILE A 146 -6.73 -8.25 18.12
C ILE A 146 -5.84 -8.91 19.16
N LEU A 147 -6.41 -9.92 19.83
CA LEU A 147 -5.74 -10.65 20.89
C LEU A 147 -5.18 -11.97 20.35
N ASN A 148 -3.99 -12.34 20.81
CA ASN A 148 -3.46 -13.69 20.61
C ASN A 148 -4.07 -14.69 21.61
N ASP A 149 -3.65 -15.95 21.56
CA ASP A 149 -4.14 -17.01 22.46
C ASP A 149 -3.84 -16.75 23.95
N ASN A 150 -2.87 -15.87 24.25
CA ASN A 150 -2.51 -15.47 25.61
C ASN A 150 -3.32 -14.25 26.11
N GLY A 151 -4.17 -13.67 25.26
CA GLY A 151 -4.91 -12.44 25.56
C GLY A 151 -4.12 -11.15 25.37
N ASP A 152 -2.91 -11.20 24.80
CA ASP A 152 -2.11 -10.01 24.50
C ASP A 152 -2.55 -9.35 23.21
N SER A 153 -2.63 -8.02 23.19
CA SER A 153 -2.86 -7.27 21.96
C SER A 153 -1.65 -7.32 21.03
N VAL A 154 -1.90 -7.69 19.77
CA VAL A 154 -0.87 -7.87 18.76
C VAL A 154 -1.10 -7.00 17.54
N ILE A 155 -0.05 -6.84 16.72
CA ILE A 155 -0.13 -6.16 15.43
C ILE A 155 -0.35 -7.23 14.37
N VAL A 156 -1.31 -7.01 13.48
CA VAL A 156 -1.58 -7.94 12.38
C VAL A 156 -1.68 -7.20 11.05
N GLU A 157 -1.21 -7.86 9.99
CA GLU A 157 -1.45 -7.40 8.62
C GLU A 157 -2.79 -7.98 8.11
N ARG A 158 -3.52 -7.16 7.38
CA ARG A 158 -4.75 -7.51 6.68
C ARG A 158 -4.56 -7.21 5.21
N LYS A 159 -4.98 -8.15 4.36
CA LYS A 159 -4.78 -8.07 2.91
C LYS A 159 -6.04 -8.54 2.18
N THR A 160 -6.47 -7.78 1.19
CA THR A 160 -7.63 -8.09 0.32
C THR A 160 -7.50 -7.37 -1.02
N GLU A 161 -8.31 -7.74 -1.99
CA GLU A 161 -8.36 -7.06 -3.29
C GLU A 161 -9.53 -6.07 -3.33
N ILE A 162 -9.29 -4.92 -3.95
CA ILE A 162 -10.29 -3.92 -4.24
C ILE A 162 -10.38 -3.75 -5.76
N TRP A 163 -11.62 -3.77 -6.25
CA TRP A 163 -11.96 -3.68 -7.65
C TRP A 163 -12.57 -2.31 -7.90
N VAL A 164 -11.97 -1.54 -8.79
CA VAL A 164 -12.45 -0.22 -9.20
C VAL A 164 -12.89 -0.31 -10.64
N THR A 165 -14.19 -0.18 -10.85
CA THR A 165 -14.79 -0.26 -12.18
C THR A 165 -15.26 1.11 -12.63
N CYS A 166 -14.89 1.50 -13.86
CA CYS A 166 -15.55 2.61 -14.53
C CYS A 166 -16.73 2.06 -15.34
N PRO A 167 -17.95 2.58 -15.18
CA PRO A 167 -19.04 2.29 -16.11
C PRO A 167 -18.87 3.03 -17.46
N CYS A 168 -17.66 3.52 -17.78
CA CYS A 168 -17.37 4.24 -19.01
C CYS A 168 -16.85 3.30 -20.11
N ALA A 169 -17.25 3.57 -21.34
CA ALA A 169 -16.76 2.90 -22.54
C ALA A 169 -16.01 3.92 -23.39
N LYS A 170 -14.80 3.57 -23.85
CA LYS A 170 -14.13 4.33 -24.90
C LYS A 170 -14.88 4.04 -26.20
N LYS A 171 -15.32 5.09 -26.91
CA LYS A 171 -15.78 4.92 -28.28
C LYS A 171 -14.54 4.79 -29.17
N GLU A 172 -14.48 3.72 -29.97
CA GLU A 172 -13.60 3.68 -31.12
C GLU A 172 -14.00 4.85 -32.02
N ASN A 173 -13.04 5.69 -32.39
CA ASN A 173 -13.29 6.70 -33.41
C ASN A 173 -13.38 5.95 -34.74
N GLU A 174 -14.60 5.81 -35.28
CA GLU A 174 -14.83 5.49 -36.70
C GLU A 174 -14.28 6.59 -37.62
#